data_AF-A0A6H5K233-F1
#
_entry.id   AF-A0A6H5K233-F1
#
_cell.length_a   1.000
_cell.length_b   1.000
_cell.length_c   1.000
_cell.angle_alpha   90.00
_cell.angle_beta   90.00
_cell.angle_gamma   90.00
#
_symmetry.space_group_name_H-M   'P 1'
#
loop_
_entity.id
_entity.type
_entity.pdbx_description
1 polymer ?
#
loop_
_entity_poly.entity_id
_entity_poly.type
_entity_poly.pdbx_seq_one_letter_code
_entity_poly.pdbx_strand_id
1 'polypeptide(L)'
;MNRESNYRFSYAKMLSLQGNTAPYMLYAFARVQGIKKKATEGLGDLSGTEISMGTPEEAALARMLLRLPEVLEDLEVDLFPHRLCDYMFELSSQFNRFYENCPVNTAETEELKRSRTALCSGTADVIELGLGLLGIGTLDRL
;
A
#
# COMPACT_ATOMS: atom_id res chain seq x y z
N MET A 1 -17.78 -0.97 -3.61
CA MET A 1 -19.01 -1.75 -3.85
C MET A 1 -19.71 -1.99 -2.51
N ASN A 2 -20.83 -1.34 -2.23
CA ASN A 2 -21.52 -1.50 -0.94
C ASN A 2 -22.32 -2.82 -0.90
N ARG A 3 -22.28 -3.57 0.21
CA ARG A 3 -23.03 -4.83 0.42
C ARG A 3 -24.55 -4.65 0.39
N GLU A 4 -25.05 -3.44 0.64
CA GLU A 4 -26.48 -3.11 0.58
C GLU A 4 -26.95 -2.78 -0.85
N SER A 5 -26.01 -2.57 -1.77
CA SER A 5 -26.31 -2.25 -3.16
C SER A 5 -26.36 -3.51 -4.02
N ASN A 6 -27.19 -3.48 -5.06
CA ASN A 6 -27.25 -4.57 -6.05
C ASN A 6 -25.90 -4.73 -6.77
N TYR A 7 -25.35 -5.94 -6.75
CA TYR A 7 -24.16 -6.28 -7.51
C TYR A 7 -24.48 -6.49 -8.99
N ARG A 8 -23.84 -5.71 -9.87
CA ARG A 8 -23.87 -5.93 -11.31
C ARG A 8 -22.58 -6.62 -11.76
N PHE A 9 -22.66 -7.93 -11.95
CA PHE A 9 -21.53 -8.73 -12.41
C PHE A 9 -21.03 -8.29 -13.79
N SER A 10 -19.71 -8.21 -13.97
CA SER A 10 -19.08 -7.90 -15.26
C SER A 10 -17.63 -8.36 -15.28
N TYR A 11 -17.32 -9.35 -16.12
CA TYR A 11 -15.95 -9.83 -16.34
C TYR A 11 -15.00 -8.71 -16.78
N ALA A 12 -15.43 -7.89 -17.75
CA ALA A 12 -14.61 -6.80 -18.27
C ALA A 12 -14.22 -5.79 -17.18
N LYS A 13 -15.14 -5.47 -16.25
CA LYS A 13 -14.85 -4.55 -15.16
C LYS A 13 -13.98 -5.18 -14.08
N MET A 14 -14.29 -6.41 -13.66
CA MET A 14 -13.56 -7.05 -12.56
C MET A 14 -12.12 -7.46 -12.93
N LEU A 15 -11.86 -7.72 -14.22
CA LEU A 15 -10.53 -8.09 -14.72
C LEU A 15 -9.73 -6.88 -15.24
N SER A 16 -10.27 -5.67 -15.14
CA SER A 16 -9.58 -4.44 -15.55
C SER A 16 -8.30 -4.24 -14.74
N LEU A 17 -7.22 -3.83 -15.41
CA LEU A 17 -5.98 -3.38 -14.75
C LEU A 17 -6.05 -1.93 -14.29
N GLN A 18 -7.18 -1.26 -14.52
CA GLN A 18 -7.44 0.11 -14.08
C GLN A 18 -8.60 0.14 -13.08
N GLY A 19 -8.46 0.99 -12.06
CA GLY A 19 -9.48 1.20 -11.03
C GLY A 19 -9.33 0.27 -9.82
N ASN A 20 -10.31 0.32 -8.91
CA ASN A 20 -10.33 -0.51 -7.70
C ASN A 20 -10.75 -1.95 -8.02
N THR A 21 -9.81 -2.74 -8.54
CA THR A 21 -10.00 -4.14 -8.94
C THR A 21 -8.91 -5.02 -8.32
N ALA A 22 -9.20 -6.32 -8.16
CA ALA A 22 -8.20 -7.26 -7.64
C ALA A 22 -6.93 -7.34 -8.51
N PRO A 23 -7.00 -7.39 -9.86
CA PRO A 23 -5.80 -7.37 -10.69
C PRO A 23 -4.95 -6.11 -10.51
N TYR A 24 -5.57 -4.92 -10.41
CA TYR A 24 -4.83 -3.70 -10.13
C TYR A 24 -4.12 -3.76 -8.78
N MET A 25 -4.83 -4.22 -7.73
CA MET A 25 -4.26 -4.30 -6.39
C MET A 25 -3.13 -5.33 -6.29
N LEU A 26 -3.26 -6.49 -6.94
CA LEU A 26 -2.20 -7.49 -7.02
C LEU A 26 -0.98 -6.96 -7.77
N TYR A 27 -1.19 -6.21 -8.86
CA TYR A 27 -0.10 -5.56 -9.60
C TYR A 27 0.61 -4.50 -8.74
N ALA A 28 -0.15 -3.65 -8.06
CA ALA A 28 0.40 -2.67 -7.12
C ALA A 28 1.23 -3.35 -6.02
N PHE A 29 0.70 -4.42 -5.43
CA PHE A 29 1.41 -5.21 -4.43
C PHE A 29 2.73 -5.79 -4.96
N ALA A 30 2.72 -6.45 -6.12
CA ALA A 30 3.93 -7.02 -6.71
C ALA A 30 4.99 -5.94 -7.01
N ARG A 31 4.56 -4.75 -7.46
CA ARG A 31 5.46 -3.60 -7.67
C ARG A 31 6.06 -3.12 -6.36
N VAL A 32 5.25 -2.93 -5.32
CA VAL A 32 5.70 -2.50 -3.98
C VAL A 32 6.68 -3.52 -3.39
N GLN A 33 6.40 -4.83 -3.49
CA GLN A 33 7.33 -5.87 -3.03
C GLN A 33 8.66 -5.86 -3.79
N GLY A 34 8.61 -5.68 -5.11
CA GLY A 34 9.81 -5.53 -5.93
C GLY A 34 10.65 -4.31 -5.52
N ILE A 35 9.99 -3.20 -5.16
CA ILE A 35 10.64 -1.99 -4.65
C ILE A 35 11.23 -2.25 -3.27
N LYS A 36 10.45 -2.79 -2.33
CA LYS A 36 10.89 -3.15 -0.97
C LYS A 36 12.16 -3.98 -1.05
N LYS A 37 12.16 -5.07 -1.83
CA LYS A 37 13.32 -5.95 -1.99
C LYS A 37 14.59 -5.21 -2.42
N LYS A 38 14.49 -4.34 -3.43
CA LYS A 38 15.61 -3.53 -3.92
C LYS A 38 16.06 -2.49 -2.89
N ALA A 39 15.10 -1.83 -2.26
CA ALA A 39 15.35 -0.75 -1.32
C ALA A 39 15.97 -1.27 -0.02
N THR A 40 15.60 -2.48 0.43
CA THR A 40 16.16 -3.15 1.61
C THR A 40 17.50 -3.82 1.37
N GLU A 41 17.93 -3.95 0.11
CA GLU A 41 19.18 -4.63 -0.25
C GLU A 41 20.37 -3.90 0.38
N GLY A 42 21.06 -4.59 1.29
CA GLY A 42 22.20 -4.04 2.04
C GLY A 42 21.85 -3.11 3.21
N LEU A 43 20.57 -2.87 3.53
CA LEU A 43 20.18 -1.95 4.60
C LEU A 43 20.02 -2.59 6.00
N GLY A 44 20.18 -3.92 6.12
CA GLY A 44 20.09 -4.61 7.41
C GLY A 44 18.71 -4.47 8.06
N ASP A 45 18.68 -4.48 9.39
CA ASP A 45 17.45 -4.24 10.15
C ASP A 45 17.05 -2.75 10.07
N LEU A 46 15.77 -2.51 9.78
CA LEU A 46 15.14 -1.19 9.71
C LEU A 46 14.37 -0.85 10.99
N SER A 47 14.31 -1.75 11.97
CA SER A 47 13.66 -1.49 13.25
C SER A 47 14.24 -0.24 13.94
N GLY A 48 13.36 0.61 14.48
CA GLY A 48 13.75 1.86 15.13
C GLY A 48 14.28 2.96 14.19
N THR A 49 14.19 2.78 12.87
CA THR A 49 14.54 3.84 11.92
C THR A 49 13.64 5.06 12.12
N GLU A 50 14.25 6.23 12.27
CA GLU A 50 13.53 7.49 12.34
C GLU A 50 12.97 7.86 10.96
N ILE A 51 11.66 8.15 10.90
CA ILE A 51 10.99 8.48 9.65
C ILE A 51 11.02 10.00 9.46
N SER A 52 11.71 10.43 8.40
CA SER A 52 11.69 11.81 7.91
C SER A 52 10.45 12.06 7.06
N MET A 53 9.82 13.22 7.27
CA MET A 53 8.67 13.73 6.51
C MET A 53 9.02 15.09 5.90
N GLY A 54 10.10 15.12 5.12
CA GLY A 54 10.62 16.33 4.50
C GLY A 54 9.78 16.81 3.32
N THR A 55 9.04 15.91 2.67
CA THR A 55 8.15 16.23 1.54
C THR A 55 6.66 16.06 1.88
N PRO A 56 5.76 16.77 1.18
CA PRO A 56 4.33 16.56 1.29
C PRO A 56 3.92 15.10 1.00
N GLU A 57 4.58 14.45 0.05
CA GLU A 57 4.30 13.07 -0.37
C GLU A 57 4.70 12.05 0.71
N GLU A 58 5.86 12.25 1.36
CA GLU A 58 6.29 11.45 2.52
C GLU A 58 5.26 11.57 3.65
N ALA A 59 4.87 12.80 3.98
CA ALA A 59 3.90 13.06 5.05
C ALA A 59 2.50 12.52 4.70
N ALA A 60 2.08 12.57 3.43
CA ALA A 60 0.80 12.02 2.98
C ALA A 60 0.78 10.50 3.09
N LEU A 61 1.84 9.82 2.64
CA LEU A 61 1.94 8.37 2.75
C LEU A 61 2.00 7.91 4.21
N ALA A 62 2.80 8.57 5.05
CA ALA A 62 2.88 8.26 6.48
C ALA A 62 1.52 8.37 7.18
N ARG A 63 0.77 9.45 6.92
CA ARG A 63 -0.60 9.61 7.43
C ARG A 63 -1.53 8.50 6.93
N MET A 64 -1.42 8.11 5.67
CA MET A 64 -2.25 7.03 5.12
C MET A 64 -1.99 5.68 5.82
N LEU A 65 -0.72 5.37 6.11
CA LEU A 65 -0.36 4.16 6.84
C LEU A 65 -0.92 4.17 8.26
N LEU A 66 -0.84 5.32 8.95
CA LEU A 66 -1.37 5.47 10.31
C LEU A 66 -2.90 5.38 10.42
N ARG A 67 -3.63 5.51 9.31
CA ARG A 67 -5.11 5.37 9.28
C ARG A 67 -5.60 3.93 9.29
N LEU A 68 -4.72 2.94 9.07
CA LEU A 68 -5.14 1.53 9.00
C LEU A 68 -5.96 1.08 10.24
N PRO A 69 -5.54 1.36 11.49
CA PRO A 69 -6.30 0.93 12.67
C PRO A 69 -7.73 1.46 12.67
N GLU A 70 -7.93 2.74 12.36
CA GLU A 70 -9.27 3.36 12.25
C GLU A 70 -10.13 2.66 11.18
N VAL A 71 -9.54 2.33 10.03
CA VAL A 71 -10.23 1.60 8.96
C VAL A 71 -10.64 0.20 9.40
N LEU A 72 -9.81 -0.48 10.21
CA LEU A 72 -10.12 -1.80 10.73
C LEU A 72 -11.19 -1.76 11.83
N GLU A 73 -11.14 -0.75 12.72
CA GLU A 73 -12.17 -0.52 13.74
C GLU A 73 -13.54 -0.27 13.08
N ASP A 74 -13.60 0.63 12.09
CA ASP A 74 -14.81 0.88 11.32
C ASP A 74 -15.33 -0.38 10.60
N LEU A 75 -14.41 -1.19 10.08
CA LEU A 75 -14.74 -2.44 9.40
C LEU A 75 -15.34 -3.47 10.36
N GLU A 76 -14.79 -3.60 11.57
CA GLU A 76 -15.28 -4.52 12.60
C GLU A 76 -16.70 -4.14 13.05
N VAL A 77 -16.97 -2.84 13.19
CA VAL A 77 -18.29 -2.33 13.63
C VAL A 77 -19.34 -2.44 12.53
N ASP A 78 -19.06 -1.90 11.34
CA ASP A 78 -20.09 -1.75 10.31
C ASP A 78 -20.18 -2.95 9.34
N LEU A 79 -19.14 -3.78 9.30
CA LEU A 79 -19.00 -4.93 8.40
C LEU A 79 -19.10 -4.53 6.92
N PHE A 80 -18.45 -3.42 6.54
CA PHE A 80 -18.38 -2.92 5.17
C PHE A 80 -16.98 -3.12 4.55
N PRO A 81 -16.63 -4.32 4.06
CA PRO A 81 -15.29 -4.64 3.54
C PRO A 81 -14.84 -3.78 2.35
N HIS A 82 -15.78 -3.18 1.62
CA HIS A 82 -15.44 -2.27 0.52
C HIS A 82 -14.67 -1.03 0.97
N ARG A 83 -14.82 -0.58 2.22
CA ARG A 83 -14.05 0.53 2.76
C ARG A 83 -12.57 0.18 2.87
N LEU A 84 -12.25 -1.07 3.23
CA LEU A 84 -10.87 -1.58 3.20
C LEU A 84 -10.33 -1.60 1.75
N CYS A 85 -11.13 -2.02 0.78
CA CYS A 85 -10.74 -1.97 -0.63
C CYS A 85 -10.44 -0.54 -1.10
N ASP A 86 -11.30 0.42 -0.74
CA ASP A 86 -11.13 1.82 -1.10
C ASP A 86 -9.88 2.42 -0.43
N TYR A 87 -9.65 2.12 0.85
CA TYR A 87 -8.43 2.49 1.58
C TYR A 87 -7.17 1.95 0.89
N MET A 88 -7.13 0.66 0.57
CA MET A 88 -5.94 0.07 -0.08
C MET A 88 -5.68 0.66 -1.47
N PHE A 89 -6.74 0.95 -2.22
CA PHE A 89 -6.61 1.62 -3.52
C PHE A 89 -6.04 3.04 -3.38
N GLU A 90 -6.50 3.78 -2.37
CA GLU A 90 -5.97 5.11 -2.04
C GLU A 90 -4.52 5.05 -1.56
N LEU A 91 -4.17 4.08 -0.69
CA LEU A 91 -2.80 3.85 -0.23
C LEU A 91 -1.86 3.54 -1.39
N SER A 92 -2.24 2.65 -2.30
CA SER A 92 -1.48 2.37 -3.53
C SER A 92 -1.26 3.63 -4.37
N SER A 93 -2.29 4.46 -4.49
CA SER A 93 -2.20 5.73 -5.23
C SER A 93 -1.24 6.73 -4.58
N GLN A 94 -1.29 6.87 -3.25
CA GLN A 94 -0.36 7.72 -2.49
C GLN A 94 1.07 7.19 -2.56
N PHE A 95 1.25 5.88 -2.48
CA PHE A 95 2.56 5.24 -2.64
C PHE A 95 3.18 5.51 -4.01
N ASN A 96 2.39 5.39 -5.09
CA ASN A 96 2.89 5.69 -6.43
C ASN A 96 3.36 7.14 -6.54
N ARG A 97 2.61 8.11 -5.99
CA ARG A 97 3.02 9.52 -5.96
C ARG A 97 4.29 9.73 -5.14
N PHE A 98 4.38 9.11 -3.96
CA PHE A 98 5.59 9.13 -3.15
C PHE A 98 6.79 8.59 -3.93
N TYR A 99 6.68 7.41 -4.53
CA TYR A 99 7.78 6.76 -5.22
C TYR A 99 8.22 7.51 -6.49
N GLU A 100 7.31 8.21 -7.16
CA GLU A 100 7.63 9.07 -8.31
C GLU A 100 8.38 10.35 -7.91
N ASN A 101 8.03 10.96 -6.76
CA ASN A 101 8.56 12.27 -6.37
C ASN A 101 9.69 12.19 -5.33
N CYS A 102 9.85 11.06 -4.64
CA CYS A 102 10.83 10.87 -3.56
C CYS A 102 11.80 9.74 -3.92
N PRO A 103 13.00 10.04 -4.45
CA PRO A 103 13.98 9.01 -4.83
C PRO A 103 14.39 8.15 -3.62
N VAL A 104 14.11 6.85 -3.67
CA VAL A 104 14.42 5.92 -2.58
C VAL A 104 15.88 5.43 -2.67
N ASN A 105 16.26 4.82 -3.79
CA ASN A 105 17.58 4.18 -3.94
C ASN A 105 18.73 5.19 -4.10
N THR A 106 18.42 6.38 -4.61
CA THR A 106 19.36 7.47 -4.84
C THR A 106 19.07 8.65 -3.91
N ALA A 107 18.57 8.37 -2.69
CA ALA A 107 18.37 9.39 -1.69
C ALA A 107 19.72 10.05 -1.33
N GLU A 108 19.65 11.32 -0.93
CA GLU A 108 20.84 12.16 -0.71
C GLU A 108 21.70 11.70 0.48
N THR A 109 21.07 11.10 1.50
CA THR A 109 21.75 10.56 2.67
C THR A 109 21.25 9.15 3.00
N GLU A 110 22.06 8.38 3.73
CA GLU A 110 21.70 7.03 4.16
C GLU A 110 20.52 7.04 5.14
N GLU A 111 20.38 8.08 5.97
CA GLU A 111 19.23 8.25 6.87
C GLU A 111 17.94 8.45 6.07
N LEU A 112 17.98 9.29 5.03
CA LEU A 112 16.83 9.52 4.16
C LEU A 112 16.48 8.26 3.36
N LYS A 113 17.49 7.53 2.88
CA LYS A 113 17.32 6.23 2.23
C LYS A 113 16.63 5.24 3.17
N ARG A 114 17.12 5.08 4.40
CA ARG A 114 16.53 4.20 5.42
C ARG A 114 15.08 4.59 5.73
N SER A 115 14.80 5.88 5.95
CA SER A 115 13.45 6.39 6.18
C SER A 115 12.50 6.04 5.04
N ARG A 116 12.89 6.33 3.79
CA ARG A 116 12.08 6.04 2.60
C ARG A 116 11.89 4.54 2.37
N THR A 117 12.92 3.73 2.61
CA THR A 117 12.81 2.27 2.57
C THR A 117 11.85 1.75 3.63
N ALA A 118 11.87 2.31 4.84
CA ALA A 118 10.93 1.94 5.89
C ALA A 118 9.47 2.26 5.50
N LEU A 119 9.21 3.41 4.86
CA LEU A 119 7.89 3.72 4.27
C LEU A 119 7.47 2.72 3.19
N CYS A 120 8.40 2.32 2.31
CA CYS A 120 8.15 1.27 1.32
C CYS A 120 7.80 -0.06 1.97
N SER A 121 8.55 -0.47 3.00
CA SER A 121 8.31 -1.72 3.73
C SER A 121 6.95 -1.71 4.40
N GLY A 122 6.64 -0.66 5.18
CA GLY A 122 5.37 -0.53 5.87
C GLY A 122 4.18 -0.53 4.90
N THR A 123 4.33 0.11 3.73
CA THR A 123 3.29 0.07 2.70
C THR A 123 3.07 -1.34 2.14
N ALA A 124 4.15 -2.09 1.89
CA ALA A 124 4.05 -3.48 1.44
C ALA A 124 3.29 -4.34 2.45
N ASP A 125 3.67 -4.22 3.73
CA ASP A 125 3.14 -5.01 4.83
C ASP A 125 1.64 -4.70 5.05
N VAL A 126 1.24 -3.44 4.95
CA VAL A 126 -0.17 -3.01 5.04
C VAL A 126 -1.01 -3.55 3.88
N ILE A 127 -0.50 -3.49 2.64
CA ILE A 127 -1.22 -4.02 1.47
C ILE A 127 -1.34 -5.55 1.58
N GLU A 128 -0.28 -6.25 2.00
CA GLU A 128 -0.29 -7.70 2.21
C GLU A 128 -1.35 -8.10 3.24
N LEU A 129 -1.37 -7.43 4.39
CA LEU A 129 -2.37 -7.64 5.43
C LEU A 129 -3.79 -7.41 4.89
N GLY A 130 -4.02 -6.29 4.20
CA GLY A 130 -5.33 -5.96 3.66
C GLY A 130 -5.84 -6.98 2.63
N LEU A 131 -4.96 -7.48 1.74
CA LEU A 131 -5.28 -8.57 0.81
C LEU A 131 -5.60 -9.87 1.55
N GLY A 132 -4.81 -10.21 2.57
CA GLY A 132 -5.05 -11.37 3.43
C GLY A 132 -6.40 -11.32 4.15
N LEU A 133 -6.78 -10.16 4.70
CA LEU A 133 -8.08 -9.94 5.35
C LEU A 133 -9.25 -10.10 4.37
N LEU A 134 -9.06 -9.80 3.09
CA LEU A 134 -10.06 -10.02 2.04
C LEU A 134 -10.07 -11.46 1.49
N GLY A 135 -9.19 -12.34 2.00
CA GLY A 135 -9.05 -13.71 1.51
C GLY A 135 -8.40 -13.81 0.13
N ILE A 136 -7.66 -12.77 -0.30
CA ILE A 136 -6.95 -12.75 -1.57
C ILE A 136 -5.52 -13.21 -1.32
N GLY A 137 -5.16 -14.37 -1.87
CA GLY A 137 -3.78 -14.86 -1.82
C GLY A 137 -2.83 -13.92 -2.56
N THR A 138 -1.72 -13.60 -1.91
CA THR A 138 -0.63 -12.81 -2.49
C THR A 138 0.36 -13.72 -3.21
N LEU A 139 0.94 -13.22 -4.30
CA LEU A 139 2.08 -13.84 -4.97
C LEU A 139 3.27 -12.90 -4.82
N ASP A 140 4.45 -13.43 -4.49
CA ASP A 140 5.68 -12.65 -4.41
C ASP A 140 6.07 -12.00 -5.75
N ARG A 141 5.55 -12.55 -6.86
CA ARG A 141 5.69 -12.05 -8.23
C ARG A 141 4.44 -12.36 -9.06
N LEU A 142 4.01 -11.39 -9.87
CA LEU A 142 3.10 -11.59 -11.00
C LEU A 142 3.88 -11.84 -12.29
#